data_AF-A0A416U1K1-F1
#
_entry.id   AF-A0A416U1K1-F1
#
_cell.length_a   1.000
_cell.length_b   1.000
_cell.length_c   1.000
_cell.angle_alpha   90.00
_cell.angle_beta   90.00
_cell.angle_gamma   90.00
#
_symmetry.space_group_name_H-M   'P 1'
#
loop_
_entity.id
_entity.type
_entity.pdbx_description
1 polymer ?
#
loop_
_entity_poly.entity_id
_entity_poly.type
_entity_poly.pdbx_seq_one_letter_code
_entity_poly.pdbx_strand_id
1 'polypeptide(L)'
;MKKTKIISAFPACGKTYAFKKLNEKGYKILDSDSSRFSWCYDYDPTISDQIEEYRNPEFPKNYIKHIKENIGKVDYIFVSSHKEVRDALIENGIYFTLVYPDRSMKAEWVGRCFLRGSGEKFCKLIADNWDKWINEMEEVECDKWILGDKESIDRYYYLDELAENKLI
;
A
#
# COMPACT_ATOMS: atom_id res chain seq x y z
N MET A 1 22.54 10.92 -5.72
CA MET A 1 21.44 9.94 -5.93
C MET A 1 20.19 10.51 -5.26
N LYS A 2 19.00 10.44 -5.87
CA LYS A 2 17.77 10.96 -5.24
C LYS A 2 17.48 10.15 -3.97
N LYS A 3 17.09 10.78 -2.86
CA LYS A 3 16.68 10.06 -1.66
C LYS A 3 15.22 9.62 -1.85
N THR A 4 15.02 8.43 -2.40
CA THR A 4 13.69 7.83 -2.58
C THR A 4 13.08 7.48 -1.24
N LYS A 5 11.81 7.84 -1.04
CA LYS A 5 11.01 7.51 0.15
C LYS A 5 10.06 6.35 -0.18
N ILE A 6 10.06 5.32 0.65
CA ILE A 6 9.22 4.14 0.46
C ILE A 6 8.09 4.20 1.47
N ILE A 7 6.86 4.26 0.98
CA ILE A 7 5.67 4.36 1.81
C ILE A 7 4.83 3.10 1.68
N SER A 8 4.82 2.29 2.73
CA SER A 8 3.94 1.12 2.84
C SER A 8 2.61 1.61 3.40
N ALA A 9 1.53 1.54 2.62
CA ALA A 9 0.26 2.14 3.03
C ALA A 9 -0.92 1.19 2.96
N PHE A 10 -1.77 1.22 3.99
CA PHE A 10 -3.01 0.44 4.06
C PHE A 10 -3.93 0.75 2.87
N PRO A 11 -4.80 -0.20 2.45
CA PRO A 11 -5.84 0.11 1.49
C PRO A 11 -6.65 1.34 1.89
N ALA A 12 -7.10 2.12 0.91
CA ALA A 12 -7.88 3.35 1.13
C ALA A 12 -7.19 4.50 1.93
N CYS A 13 -5.89 4.45 2.20
CA CYS A 13 -5.11 5.62 2.71
C CYS A 13 -4.86 6.73 1.68
N GLY A 14 -5.35 6.58 0.44
CA GLY A 14 -5.21 7.61 -0.59
C GLY A 14 -3.98 7.51 -1.50
N LYS A 15 -3.29 6.35 -1.56
CA LYS A 15 -2.14 6.12 -2.47
C LYS A 15 -2.36 6.66 -3.90
N THR A 16 -3.44 6.23 -4.55
CA THR A 16 -3.77 6.66 -5.92
C THR A 16 -4.08 8.16 -6.03
N TYR A 17 -4.69 8.75 -4.99
CA TYR A 17 -4.96 10.19 -4.95
C TYR A 17 -3.66 10.98 -4.81
N ALA A 18 -2.79 10.56 -3.88
CA ALA A 18 -1.47 11.14 -3.69
C ALA A 18 -0.57 11.00 -4.91
N PHE A 19 -0.62 9.86 -5.60
CA PHE A 19 0.09 9.66 -6.85
C PHE A 19 -0.30 10.74 -7.87
N LYS A 20 -1.61 10.98 -8.08
CA LYS A 20 -2.08 12.00 -9.04
C LYS A 20 -1.63 13.41 -8.62
N LYS A 21 -2.00 13.83 -7.40
CA LYS A 21 -1.77 15.19 -6.89
C LYS A 21 -0.30 15.56 -6.81
N LEU A 22 0.56 14.64 -6.38
CA LEU A 22 1.99 14.90 -6.27
C LEU A 22 2.69 14.85 -7.65
N ASN A 23 2.24 14.01 -8.59
CA ASN A 23 2.73 14.09 -9.97
C ASN A 23 2.41 15.44 -10.62
N GLU A 24 1.20 16.00 -10.41
CA GLU A 24 0.83 17.36 -10.85
C GLU A 24 1.76 18.43 -10.27
N LYS A 25 2.31 18.19 -9.08
CA LYS A 25 3.30 19.06 -8.40
C LYS A 25 4.75 18.78 -8.81
N GLY A 26 5.00 17.87 -9.77
CA GLY A 26 6.31 17.57 -10.31
C GLY A 26 7.12 16.51 -9.56
N TYR A 27 6.55 15.84 -8.56
CA TYR A 27 7.18 14.67 -7.94
C TYR A 27 7.14 13.48 -8.89
N LYS A 28 8.23 12.71 -8.96
CA LYS A 28 8.26 11.42 -9.65
C LYS A 28 7.83 10.35 -8.66
N ILE A 29 6.69 9.70 -8.88
CA ILE A 29 6.16 8.68 -7.98
C ILE A 29 6.00 7.35 -8.72
N LEU A 30 6.28 6.27 -8.02
CA LEU A 30 5.98 4.91 -8.46
C LEU A 30 4.87 4.34 -7.55
N ASP A 31 3.66 4.21 -8.07
CA ASP A 31 2.57 3.47 -7.41
C ASP A 31 2.73 1.97 -7.71
N SER A 32 3.49 1.27 -6.87
CA SER A 32 3.89 -0.12 -7.09
C SER A 32 2.84 -1.07 -6.53
N ASP A 33 1.73 -1.25 -7.26
CA ASP A 33 0.67 -2.17 -6.84
C ASP A 33 1.17 -3.63 -6.83
N SER A 34 1.16 -4.25 -5.65
CA SER A 34 1.62 -5.63 -5.45
C SER A 34 0.79 -6.66 -6.21
N SER A 35 -0.47 -6.36 -6.55
CA SER A 35 -1.33 -7.27 -7.32
C SER A 35 -0.70 -7.66 -8.67
N ARG A 36 0.06 -6.74 -9.27
CA ARG A 36 0.77 -6.94 -10.54
C ARG A 36 1.99 -7.86 -10.43
N PHE A 37 2.38 -8.22 -9.21
CA PHE A 37 3.52 -9.09 -8.90
C PHE A 37 3.10 -10.38 -8.21
N SER A 38 1.93 -10.41 -7.57
CA SER A 38 1.48 -11.53 -6.74
C SER A 38 0.68 -12.60 -7.49
N TRP A 39 0.34 -12.34 -8.75
CA TRP A 39 -0.46 -13.23 -9.58
C TRP A 39 0.26 -13.55 -10.89
N CYS A 40 0.09 -14.78 -11.36
CA CYS A 40 0.43 -15.23 -12.70
C CYS A 40 -0.85 -15.64 -13.41
N TYR A 41 -0.83 -15.53 -14.74
CA TYR A 41 -1.95 -15.84 -15.62
C TYR A 41 -1.45 -16.79 -16.70
N ASP A 42 -1.96 -18.02 -16.71
CA ASP A 42 -1.70 -18.96 -17.78
C ASP A 42 -2.94 -19.01 -18.68
N TYR A 43 -2.70 -18.92 -19.99
CA TYR A 43 -3.73 -19.00 -21.00
C TYR A 43 -3.23 -19.84 -22.15
N ASP A 44 -3.88 -20.99 -22.35
CA ASP A 44 -3.65 -21.84 -23.51
C ASP A 44 -4.98 -22.02 -24.27
N PRO A 45 -5.20 -21.26 -25.35
CA PRO A 45 -6.42 -21.34 -26.15
C PRO A 45 -6.61 -22.69 -26.85
N THR A 46 -5.59 -23.56 -26.87
CA THR A 46 -5.69 -24.91 -27.42
C THR A 46 -6.24 -25.92 -26.41
N ILE A 47 -6.20 -25.59 -25.11
CA ILE A 47 -6.68 -26.43 -24.01
C ILE A 47 -8.00 -25.88 -23.45
N SER A 48 -8.11 -24.56 -23.27
CA SER A 48 -9.27 -23.91 -22.66
C SER A 48 -9.36 -22.43 -23.02
N ASP A 49 -10.58 -21.92 -23.19
CA ASP A 49 -10.85 -20.47 -23.29
C ASP A 49 -10.78 -19.76 -21.93
N GLN A 50 -10.48 -20.48 -20.84
CA GLN A 50 -10.33 -19.92 -19.50
C GLN A 50 -8.89 -19.51 -19.24
N ILE A 51 -8.71 -18.33 -18.64
CA ILE A 51 -7.44 -17.89 -18.07
C ILE A 51 -7.33 -18.49 -16.67
N GLU A 52 -6.31 -19.31 -16.45
CA GLU A 52 -5.98 -19.81 -15.11
C GLU A 52 -5.17 -18.76 -14.36
N GLU A 53 -5.67 -18.34 -13.20
CA GLU A 53 -4.98 -17.41 -12.29
C GLU A 53 -4.45 -18.17 -11.07
N TYR A 54 -3.17 -17.98 -10.75
CA TYR A 54 -2.54 -18.58 -9.58
C TYR A 54 -1.52 -17.64 -8.94
N ARG A 55 -1.19 -17.91 -7.68
CA ARG A 55 -0.25 -17.09 -6.90
C ARG A 55 1.15 -17.20 -7.50
N ASN A 56 1.79 -16.06 -7.71
CA ASN A 56 3.15 -16.02 -8.22
C ASN A 56 4.13 -16.56 -7.16
N PRO A 57 4.85 -17.66 -7.43
CA PRO A 57 5.76 -18.27 -6.45
C PRO A 57 6.98 -17.39 -6.13
N GLU A 58 7.28 -16.41 -6.99
CA GLU A 58 8.38 -15.44 -6.75
C GLU A 58 7.96 -14.28 -5.86
N PHE A 59 6.69 -14.17 -5.48
CA PHE A 59 6.24 -13.11 -4.57
C PHE A 59 6.65 -13.44 -3.12
N PRO A 60 7.18 -12.47 -2.33
CA PRO A 60 7.40 -11.06 -2.64
C PRO A 60 8.79 -10.73 -3.23
N LYS A 61 9.65 -11.70 -3.53
CA LYS A 61 11.03 -11.46 -4.02
C LYS A 61 11.08 -10.64 -5.32
N ASN A 62 10.23 -10.97 -6.29
CA ASN A 62 10.12 -10.21 -7.55
C ASN A 62 9.73 -8.74 -7.30
N TYR A 63 8.85 -8.50 -6.33
CA TYR A 63 8.39 -7.20 -5.93
C TYR A 63 9.49 -6.40 -5.22
N ILE A 64 10.23 -7.01 -4.29
CA ILE A 64 11.39 -6.38 -3.64
C ILE A 64 12.48 -6.03 -4.67
N LYS A 65 12.75 -6.91 -5.64
CA LYS A 65 13.68 -6.62 -6.73
C LYS A 65 13.26 -5.36 -7.50
N HIS A 66 11.97 -5.28 -7.89
CA HIS A 66 11.42 -4.12 -8.57
C HIS A 66 11.56 -2.82 -7.74
N ILE A 67 11.33 -2.88 -6.43
CA ILE A 67 11.52 -1.73 -5.53
C ILE A 67 12.98 -1.29 -5.54
N LYS A 68 13.92 -2.22 -5.31
CA LYS A 68 15.37 -1.95 -5.30
C LYS A 68 15.86 -1.29 -6.59
N GLU A 69 15.39 -1.77 -7.75
CA GLU A 69 15.75 -1.23 -9.06
C GLU A 69 15.27 0.22 -9.27
N ASN A 70 14.30 0.71 -8.49
CA ASN A 70 13.75 2.06 -8.61
C ASN A 70 14.21 3.03 -7.50
N ILE A 71 14.88 2.53 -6.46
CA ILE A 71 15.53 3.38 -5.46
C ILE A 71 16.58 4.28 -6.15
N GLY A 72 16.51 5.57 -5.88
CA GLY A 72 17.38 6.58 -6.49
C GLY A 72 16.84 7.20 -7.78
N LYS A 73 15.79 6.64 -8.38
CA LYS A 73 15.21 7.10 -9.65
C LYS A 73 13.96 7.98 -9.48
N VAL A 74 13.21 7.76 -8.40
CA VAL A 74 11.94 8.45 -8.09
C VAL A 74 11.96 9.10 -6.71
N ASP A 75 11.05 10.03 -6.44
CA ASP A 75 10.89 10.66 -5.13
C ASP A 75 10.22 9.73 -4.13
N TYR A 76 9.14 9.07 -4.56
CA TYR A 76 8.34 8.17 -3.74
C TYR A 76 8.09 6.83 -4.44
N ILE A 77 8.11 5.75 -3.67
CA ILE A 77 7.56 4.46 -4.07
C ILE A 77 6.46 4.11 -3.07
N PHE A 78 5.23 4.02 -3.54
CA PHE A 78 4.12 3.52 -2.75
C PHE A 78 4.06 2.02 -2.90
N VAL A 79 4.01 1.31 -1.77
CA VAL A 79 4.02 -0.15 -1.71
C VAL A 79 2.84 -0.68 -0.89
N SER A 80 2.55 -1.97 -1.07
CA SER A 80 1.55 -2.66 -0.28
C SER A 80 1.92 -2.68 1.21
N SER A 81 0.90 -2.68 2.06
CA SER A 81 1.03 -2.88 3.50
C SER A 81 0.81 -4.31 3.94
N HIS A 82 0.86 -5.31 3.06
CA HIS A 82 0.78 -6.71 3.49
C HIS A 82 1.97 -7.08 4.38
N LYS A 83 1.74 -7.94 5.39
CA LYS A 83 2.79 -8.39 6.30
C LYS A 83 4.00 -8.97 5.55
N GLU A 84 3.77 -9.89 4.62
CA GLU A 84 4.82 -10.51 3.80
C GLU A 84 5.69 -9.49 3.04
N VAL A 85 5.11 -8.35 2.63
CA VAL A 85 5.85 -7.27 1.97
C VAL A 85 6.69 -6.48 2.99
N ARG A 86 6.11 -6.13 4.15
CA ARG A 86 6.82 -5.41 5.20
C ARG A 86 7.99 -6.23 5.75
N ASP A 87 7.76 -7.52 6.00
CA ASP A 87 8.80 -8.46 6.43
C ASP A 87 9.94 -8.49 5.41
N ALA A 88 9.61 -8.64 4.12
CA ALA A 88 10.61 -8.66 3.06
C ALA A 88 11.37 -7.33 2.89
N LEU A 89 10.74 -6.18 3.15
CA LEU A 89 11.44 -4.88 3.20
C LEU A 89 12.47 -4.86 4.32
N ILE A 90 12.08 -5.31 5.54
CA ILE A 90 12.96 -5.36 6.72
C ILE A 90 14.14 -6.31 6.47
N GLU A 91 13.87 -7.54 6.00
CA GLU A 91 14.88 -8.55 5.69
C GLU A 91 15.92 -8.06 4.67
N ASN A 92 15.51 -7.15 3.78
CA ASN A 92 16.37 -6.58 2.75
C ASN A 92 17.02 -5.25 3.17
N GLY A 93 16.87 -4.83 4.42
CA GLY A 93 17.40 -3.57 4.94
C GLY A 93 16.81 -2.33 4.27
N ILE A 94 15.61 -2.43 3.71
CA ILE A 94 14.93 -1.35 3.02
C ILE A 94 14.10 -0.59 4.04
N TYR A 95 14.56 0.62 4.39
CA TYR A 95 13.79 1.50 5.27
C TYR A 95 12.52 2.01 4.57
N PHE A 96 11.42 2.06 5.31
CA PHE A 96 10.12 2.52 4.84
C PHE A 96 9.35 3.20 5.98
N THR A 97 8.37 4.03 5.60
CA THR A 97 7.38 4.57 6.52
C THR A 97 6.06 3.82 6.32
N LEU A 98 5.45 3.39 7.42
CA LEU A 98 4.17 2.68 7.43
C LEU A 98 3.02 3.64 7.69
N VAL A 99 2.04 3.68 6.80
CA VAL A 99 0.85 4.54 6.92
C VAL A 99 -0.40 3.67 6.99
N TYR A 100 -1.16 3.76 8.07
CA TYR A 100 -2.33 2.91 8.30
C TYR A 100 -3.38 3.65 9.13
N PRO A 101 -4.66 3.25 9.08
CA PRO A 101 -5.70 3.90 9.85
C PRO A 101 -5.58 3.62 11.34
N ASP A 102 -6.05 4.55 12.16
CA ASP A 102 -6.28 4.32 13.58
C ASP A 102 -7.25 3.15 13.77
N ARG A 103 -7.01 2.36 14.82
CA ARG A 103 -7.81 1.17 15.14
C ARG A 103 -9.31 1.47 15.21
N SER A 104 -9.69 2.64 15.71
CA SER A 104 -11.09 3.03 15.88
C SER A 104 -11.80 3.35 14.57
N MET A 105 -11.08 3.52 13.46
CA MET A 105 -11.60 3.96 12.17
C MET A 105 -12.21 2.87 11.29
N LYS A 106 -12.53 1.69 11.86
CA LYS A 106 -12.98 0.51 11.11
C LYS A 106 -14.17 0.81 10.21
N ALA A 107 -15.22 1.43 10.77
CA ALA A 107 -16.46 1.70 10.05
C ALA A 107 -16.24 2.71 8.92
N GLU A 108 -15.49 3.77 9.21
CA GLU A 108 -15.15 4.84 8.29
C GLU A 108 -14.32 4.31 7.12
N TRP A 109 -13.35 3.42 7.38
CA TRP A 109 -12.49 2.88 6.33
C TRP A 109 -13.20 1.87 5.43
N VAL A 110 -14.04 1.02 6.01
CA VAL A 110 -14.93 0.13 5.23
C VAL A 110 -15.89 0.98 4.39
N GLY A 111 -16.47 2.04 4.96
CA GLY A 111 -17.30 3.01 4.25
C GLY A 111 -16.57 3.69 3.09
N ARG A 112 -15.31 4.11 3.29
CA ARG A 112 -14.46 4.67 2.21
C ARG A 112 -14.25 3.67 1.07
N CYS A 113 -13.95 2.41 1.39
CA CYS A 113 -13.80 1.35 0.40
C CYS A 113 -15.10 1.12 -0.41
N PHE A 114 -16.25 1.18 0.26
CA PHE A 114 -17.55 1.05 -0.38
C PHE A 114 -17.84 2.24 -1.30
N LEU A 115 -17.72 3.46 -0.80
CA LEU A 115 -18.02 4.70 -1.54
C LEU A 115 -17.14 4.89 -2.77
N ARG A 116 -15.88 4.41 -2.75
CA ARG A 116 -14.99 4.46 -3.92
C ARG A 116 -15.22 3.31 -4.92
N GLY A 117 -16.20 2.45 -4.68
CA GLY A 117 -16.57 1.35 -5.59
C GLY A 117 -15.62 0.15 -5.57
N SER A 118 -14.97 -0.17 -4.44
CA SER A 118 -14.04 -1.33 -4.36
C SER A 118 -14.72 -2.70 -4.41
N GLY A 119 -16.05 -2.75 -4.44
CA GLY A 119 -16.82 -3.99 -4.46
C GLY A 119 -16.99 -4.61 -3.06
N GLU A 120 -18.08 -5.38 -2.91
CA GLU A 120 -18.49 -5.96 -1.63
C GLU A 120 -17.45 -6.93 -1.06
N LYS A 121 -16.89 -7.82 -1.90
CA LYS A 121 -15.87 -8.79 -1.48
C LYS A 121 -14.66 -8.13 -0.84
N PHE A 122 -14.21 -7.00 -1.39
CA PHE A 122 -13.07 -6.25 -0.86
C PHE A 122 -13.42 -5.54 0.45
N CYS A 123 -14.59 -4.93 0.54
CA CYS A 123 -15.06 -4.29 1.77
C CYS A 123 -15.18 -5.32 2.91
N LYS A 124 -15.73 -6.50 2.61
CA LYS A 124 -15.81 -7.62 3.55
C LYS A 124 -14.43 -8.11 3.99
N LEU A 125 -13.50 -8.28 3.04
CA LEU A 125 -12.13 -8.68 3.35
C LEU A 125 -11.46 -7.74 4.36
N ILE A 126 -11.60 -6.42 4.17
CA ILE A 126 -11.11 -5.39 5.10
C ILE A 126 -11.81 -5.52 6.46
N ALA A 127 -13.13 -5.62 6.48
CA ALA A 127 -13.91 -5.67 7.72
C ALA A 127 -13.57 -6.93 8.56
N ASP A 128 -13.45 -8.07 7.90
CA ASP A 128 -13.16 -9.37 8.53
C ASP A 128 -11.74 -9.44 9.10
N ASN A 129 -10.76 -8.82 8.41
CA ASN A 129 -9.35 -8.88 8.80
C ASN A 129 -8.85 -7.65 9.55
N TRP A 130 -9.70 -6.64 9.78
CA TRP A 130 -9.31 -5.33 10.32
C TRP A 130 -8.42 -5.45 11.56
N ASP A 131 -8.92 -6.08 12.62
CA ASP A 131 -8.25 -6.11 13.91
C ASP A 131 -6.91 -6.86 13.83
N LYS A 132 -6.88 -7.94 13.05
CA LYS A 132 -5.64 -8.69 12.77
C LYS A 132 -4.62 -7.82 12.04
N TRP A 133 -5.01 -7.16 10.96
CA TRP A 133 -4.07 -6.35 10.17
C TRP A 133 -3.58 -5.10 10.90
N ILE A 134 -4.42 -4.48 11.72
CA ILE A 134 -4.00 -3.36 12.57
C ILE A 134 -3.02 -3.84 13.64
N ASN A 135 -3.27 -4.97 14.31
CA ASN A 135 -2.31 -5.58 15.26
C ASN A 135 -0.94 -5.80 14.59
N GLU A 136 -0.93 -6.43 13.41
CA GLU A 136 0.30 -6.68 12.65
C GLU A 136 1.06 -5.38 12.30
N MET A 137 0.38 -4.23 12.17
CA MET A 137 1.00 -2.94 11.87
C MET A 137 1.54 -2.25 13.11
N GLU A 138 0.81 -2.33 14.22
CA GLU A 138 1.23 -1.82 15.52
C GLU A 138 2.50 -2.53 16.03
N GLU A 139 2.67 -3.82 15.72
CA GLU A 139 3.84 -4.63 16.12
C GLU A 139 5.13 -4.34 15.32
N VAL A 140 5.05 -3.72 14.14
CA VAL A 140 6.23 -3.51 13.28
C VAL A 140 7.11 -2.39 13.83
N GLU A 141 8.40 -2.60 14.06
CA GLU A 141 9.30 -1.51 14.47
C GLU A 141 9.79 -0.71 13.25
N CYS A 142 9.08 0.38 12.91
CA CYS A 142 9.47 1.33 11.87
C CYS A 142 8.84 2.71 12.13
N ASP A 143 9.15 3.68 11.28
CA ASP A 143 8.45 4.97 11.32
C ASP A 143 7.01 4.81 10.84
N LYS A 144 6.07 5.39 11.60
CA LYS A 144 4.63 5.19 11.39
C LYS A 144 3.87 6.50 11.36
N TRP A 145 2.82 6.53 10.54
CA TRP A 145 1.76 7.53 10.59
C TRP A 145 0.40 6.86 10.67
N ILE A 146 -0.33 7.18 11.73
CA ILE A 146 -1.67 6.66 12.00
C ILE A 146 -2.69 7.71 11.53
N LEU A 147 -3.61 7.31 10.66
CA LEU A 147 -4.61 8.21 10.08
C LEU A 147 -5.94 8.15 10.83
N GLY A 148 -6.52 9.30 11.17
CA GLY A 148 -7.83 9.36 11.84
C GLY A 148 -7.78 9.20 13.36
N ASP A 149 -6.64 9.50 13.98
CA ASP A 149 -6.49 9.66 15.42
C ASP A 149 -7.54 10.64 15.98
N LYS A 150 -8.16 10.29 17.12
CA LYS A 150 -9.15 11.10 17.85
C LYS A 150 -8.64 12.48 18.28
N GLU A 151 -7.33 12.70 18.38
CA GLU A 151 -6.74 14.02 18.60
C GLU A 151 -6.77 14.91 17.36
N SER A 152 -7.01 14.34 16.17
CA SER A 152 -7.07 15.02 14.87
C SER A 152 -8.48 15.14 14.28
N ILE A 153 -9.51 15.32 15.12
CA ILE A 153 -10.91 15.47 14.70
C ILE A 153 -11.11 16.50 13.55
N ASP A 154 -10.22 17.49 13.43
CA ASP A 154 -10.26 18.52 12.38
C ASP A 154 -9.26 18.31 11.22
N ARG A 155 -8.46 17.24 11.22
CA ARG A 155 -7.47 16.96 10.16
C ARG A 155 -7.45 15.47 9.81
N TYR A 156 -8.28 15.10 8.84
CA TYR A 156 -8.15 13.82 8.16
C TYR A 156 -6.94 13.85 7.23
N TYR A 157 -5.76 13.63 7.78
CA TYR A 157 -4.57 13.50 6.95
C TYR A 157 -4.72 12.34 5.97
N TYR A 158 -4.59 12.65 4.69
CA TYR A 158 -4.39 11.68 3.62
C TYR A 158 -2.92 11.60 3.25
N LEU A 159 -2.52 10.56 2.52
CA LEU A 159 -1.11 10.34 2.16
C LEU A 159 -0.47 11.53 1.44
N ASP A 160 -1.24 12.25 0.62
CA ASP A 160 -0.77 13.46 -0.06
C ASP A 160 -0.52 14.62 0.90
N GLU A 161 -1.38 14.80 1.90
CA GLU A 161 -1.22 15.85 2.91
C GLU A 161 0.01 15.58 3.78
N LEU A 162 0.30 14.33 4.11
CA LEU A 162 1.54 13.97 4.80
C LEU A 162 2.78 14.35 3.97
N ALA A 163 2.77 14.05 2.67
CA ALA A 163 3.86 14.39 1.77
C ALA A 163 4.02 15.91 1.59
N GLU A 164 2.91 16.65 1.49
CA GLU A 164 2.90 18.11 1.35
C GLU A 164 3.42 18.83 2.59
N ASN A 165 3.05 18.33 3.77
CA ASN A 165 3.53 18.84 5.05
C ASN A 165 4.94 18.34 5.41
N LYS A 166 5.60 17.58 4.51
CA LYS A 166 6.95 17.01 4.69
C LYS A 166 7.06 16.12 5.94
N LEU A 167 5.96 15.46 6.29
CA LEU A 167 5.86 14.54 7.42
C LEU A 167 6.33 13.13 7.06
N ILE A 168 6.26 12.80 5.76
CA ILE A 168 6.81 11.59 5.15
C ILE A 168 7.71 11.94 3.98
#